data_AF-A0A3N5GDC7-F1
#
_entry.id   AF-A0A3N5GDC7-F1
#
_cell.length_a   1.000
_cell.length_b   1.000
_cell.length_c   1.000
_cell.angle_alpha   90.00
_cell.angle_beta   90.00
_cell.angle_gamma   90.00
#
_symmetry.space_group_name_H-M   'P 1'
#
loop_
_entity.id
_entity.type
_entity.pdbx_description
1 polymer ?
#
loop_
_entity_poly.entity_id
_entity_poly.type
_entity_poly.pdbx_seq_one_letter_code
_entity_poly.pdbx_strand_id
1 'polypeptide(L)' 'MTIFSGKYILLGVTGSIAAYKAADLASKLTQQGALVDVILSKAAQEFVTPLTFQSV' A
#
# COMPACT_ATOMS: atom_id res chain seq x y z
N MET A 1 10.94 -14.49 12.57
CA MET A 1 11.14 -13.96 11.20
C MET A 1 9.86 -14.16 10.42
N THR A 2 9.26 -13.08 9.94
CA THR A 2 8.10 -13.12 9.02
C THR A 2 8.57 -13.44 7.60
N ILE A 3 7.68 -14.01 6.78
CA ILE A 3 8.00 -14.37 5.39
C ILE A 3 8.29 -13.15 4.48
N PHE A 4 7.89 -11.95 4.92
CA PHE A 4 8.01 -10.71 4.15
C PHE A 4 9.22 -9.87 4.55
N SER A 5 9.97 -10.25 5.59
CA SER A 5 11.13 -9.48 6.05
C SER A 5 12.19 -9.37 4.95
N GLY A 6 12.59 -8.14 4.61
CA GLY A 6 13.59 -7.84 3.58
C GLY A 6 13.08 -8.00 2.15
N LYS A 7 11.77 -8.20 1.94
CA LYS A 7 11.16 -8.27 0.60
C LYS A 7 10.79 -6.88 0.13
N TYR A 8 11.00 -6.63 -1.16
CA TYR A 8 10.48 -5.45 -1.86
C TYR A 8 9.12 -5.82 -2.48
N ILE A 9 8.08 -5.05 -2.17
CA ILE A 9 6.71 -5.29 -2.63
C ILE A 9 6.18 -4.03 -3.31
N LEU A 10 5.76 -4.17 -4.57
CA LEU A 10 5.01 -3.13 -5.27
C LEU A 10 3.50 -3.38 -5.08
N LEU A 11 2.84 -2.48 -4.37
CA LEU A 11 1.39 -2.51 -4.15
C LEU A 11 0.68 -1.63 -5.18
N GLY A 12 0.05 -2.26 -6.17
CA GLY A 12 -0.81 -1.57 -7.13
C GLY A 12 -2.25 -1.46 -6.64
N VAL A 13 -2.79 -0.23 -6.63
CA VAL A 13 -4.17 0.05 -6.20
C VAL A 13 -5.00 0.61 -7.36
N THR A 14 -6.14 -0.02 -7.61
CA THR A 14 -7.10 0.37 -8.66
C THR A 14 -8.39 0.95 -8.10
N GLY A 15 -9.24 1.52 -8.96
CA GLY A 15 -10.53 2.12 -8.57
C GLY A 15 -11.51 1.09 -8.01
N SER A 16 -11.67 1.08 -6.68
CA SER A 16 -12.58 0.21 -5.95
C SER A 16 -12.97 0.88 -4.64
N ILE A 17 -14.17 0.60 -4.14
CA ILE A 17 -14.60 1.03 -2.81
C ILE A 17 -13.64 0.54 -1.72
N ALA A 18 -12.92 -0.58 -1.94
CA ALA A 18 -11.94 -1.09 -0.99
C ALA A 18 -10.58 -0.37 -1.04
N ALA A 19 -10.35 0.57 -1.98
CA ALA A 19 -9.05 1.22 -2.17
C ALA A 19 -8.56 1.97 -0.92
N TYR A 20 -9.45 2.52 -0.10
CA TYR A 20 -9.07 3.19 1.16
C TYR A 20 -8.35 2.24 2.16
N LYS A 21 -8.61 0.93 2.07
CA LYS A 21 -7.96 -0.07 2.93
C LYS A 21 -6.54 -0.40 2.49
N ALA A 22 -6.12 0.05 1.31
CA ALA A 22 -4.77 -0.21 0.83
C ALA A 22 -3.70 0.38 1.76
N ALA A 23 -3.99 1.50 2.45
CA ALA A 23 -3.09 2.09 3.44
C ALA A 23 -2.83 1.16 4.64
N ASP A 24 -3.89 0.52 5.15
CA ASP A 24 -3.79 -0.47 6.23
C ASP A 24 -3.01 -1.72 5.78
N LEU A 25 -3.24 -2.18 4.55
CA LEU A 25 -2.48 -3.29 3.98
C LEU A 25 -0.99 -2.95 3.84
N ALA A 26 -0.67 -1.78 3.29
CA ALA A 26 0.71 -1.32 3.16
C ALA A 26 1.40 -1.24 4.53
N SER A 27 0.72 -0.68 5.54
CA SER A 27 1.26 -0.59 6.91
C SER A 27 1.54 -1.95 7.53
N LYS A 28 0.63 -2.92 7.35
CA LYS A 28 0.84 -4.30 7.84
C LYS A 28 2.02 -4.98 7.16
N LEU A 29 2.21 -4.76 5.85
CA LEU A 29 3.35 -5.31 5.11
C LEU A 29 4.67 -4.67 5.60
N THR A 30 4.72 -3.35 5.79
CA THR A 30 5.90 -2.67 6.36
C THR A 30 6.21 -3.18 7.77
N GLN A 31 5.19 -3.31 8.63
CA GLN A 31 5.35 -3.86 9.99
C GLN A 31 5.89 -5.30 9.99
N GLN A 32 5.61 -6.07 8.94
CA GLN A 32 6.18 -7.40 8.72
C GLN A 32 7.59 -7.36 8.10
N GLY A 33 8.21 -6.18 7.99
CA GLY A 33 9.58 -5.98 7.53
C GLY A 33 9.75 -5.93 6.02
N ALA A 34 8.67 -5.77 5.27
CA ALA A 34 8.75 -5.50 3.83
C ALA A 34 9.10 -4.03 3.56
N LEU A 35 9.66 -3.78 2.38
CA LEU A 35 9.82 -2.46 1.79
C LEU A 35 8.71 -2.32 0.74
N VAL A 36 7.76 -1.41 0.98
CA VAL A 36 6.52 -1.32 0.19
C VAL A 36 6.50 -0.03 -0.60
N ASP A 37 6.44 -0.15 -1.93
CA ASP A 37 6.16 0.98 -2.81
C ASP A 37 4.72 0.90 -3.30
N VAL A 38 4.01 2.03 -3.33
CA VAL A 38 2.60 2.07 -3.71
C VAL A 38 2.41 2.85 -5.01
N ILE A 39 1.68 2.26 -5.95
CA ILE A 39 1.24 2.93 -7.17
C ILE A 39 -0.29 2.96 -7.24
N LEU A 40 -0.83 4.10 -7.64
CA LEU A 40 -2.27 4.33 -7.72
C LEU A 40 -2.67 4.53 -9.19
N SER A 41 -3.73 3.85 -9.62
CA SER A 41 -4.42 4.24 -10.86
C SER A 41 -5.13 5.58 -10.67
N LYS A 42 -5.44 6.26 -11.78
CA LYS A 42 -6.25 7.49 -11.75
C LYS A 42 -7.59 7.30 -11.01
N ALA A 43 -8.28 6.19 -11.24
CA ALA A 43 -9.55 5.91 -10.57
C ALA A 43 -9.38 5.60 -9.06
N ALA A 44 -8.23 5.09 -8.63
CA ALA A 44 -7.96 4.88 -7.20
C ALA A 44 -7.75 6.19 -6.45
N GLN A 45 -7.21 7.22 -7.13
CA GLN A 45 -6.96 8.54 -6.55
C GLN A 45 -8.24 9.27 -6.12
N GLU A 46 -9.38 8.90 -6.69
CA GLU A 46 -10.71 9.41 -6.27
C GLU A 46 -11.12 8.89 -4.88
N PHE A 47 -10.50 7.79 -4.40
CA PHE A 47 -10.83 7.16 -3.12
C PHE A 47 -9.71 7.30 -2.07
N VAL A 48 -8.45 7.31 -2.50
CA VAL A 48 -7.27 7.40 -1.62
C VAL A 48 -6.15 8.17 -2.32
N THR A 49 -5.49 9.08 -1.61
CA THR A 49 -4.46 9.94 -2.22
C THR A 49 -3.06 9.40 -1.98
N PRO A 50 -2.06 9.75 -2.81
CA PRO A 50 -0.66 9.37 -2.56
C PRO A 50 -0.15 9.79 -1.18
N LEU A 51 -0.63 10.93 -0.65
CA LEU A 51 -0.23 11.46 0.66
C LEU A 51 -0.53 10.47 1.80
N THR A 52 -1.59 9.67 1.67
CA THR A 52 -1.96 8.65 2.67
C THR A 52 -0.86 7.61 2.89
N PHE A 53 0.00 7.37 1.89
CA PHE A 53 1.05 6.35 1.94
C PHE A 53 2.42 6.89 2.36
N GLN A 54 2.58 8.19 2.60
CA GLN A 54 3.88 8.77 2.98
C GLN A 54 4.34 8.38 4.40
N SER A 55 3.41 7.96 5.25
CA SER A 55 3.68 7.57 6.64
C SER A 55 3.84 6.05 6.82
N VAL A 56 3.95 5.30 5.71
CA VAL A 56 3.87 3.84 5.66
C VAL A 56 5.22 3.21 5.36
#